data_AF-A0A1F2TE80-F1
#
_entry.id   AF-A0A1F2TE80-F1
#
_cell.length_a   1.000
_cell.length_b   1.000
_cell.length_c   1.000
_cell.angle_alpha   90.00
_cell.angle_beta   90.00
_cell.angle_gamma   90.00
#
_symmetry.space_group_name_H-M   'P 1'
#
loop_
_entity.id
_entity.type
_entity.pdbx_description
1 polymer ?
#
loop_
_entity_poly.entity_id
_entity_poly.type
_entity_poly.pdbx_seq_one_letter_code
_entity_poly.pdbx_strand_id
1 'polypeptide(L)' 'MEKAKIARIVHTCGLVYCYLALGVIALGYLGILIIQGWWKFVEIASPWNMWNNIAIILAFSPGLFLLWLAEKIGK' A
#
# COMPACT_ATOMS: atom_id res chain seq x y z
N MET A 1 18.11 -5.08 24.13
CA MET A 1 16.77 -5.72 24.26
C MET A 1 15.62 -4.79 23.83
N GLU A 2 15.65 -3.50 24.15
CA GLU A 2 14.58 -2.55 23.78
C GLU A 2 14.52 -2.22 22.28
N LYS A 3 15.67 -2.00 21.63
CA LYS A 3 15.74 -1.73 20.18
C LYS A 3 15.11 -2.83 19.32
N ALA A 4 15.32 -4.09 19.70
CA ALA A 4 14.72 -5.24 19.01
C ALA A 4 13.18 -5.29 19.16
N LYS A 5 12.64 -4.88 20.31
CA LYS A 5 11.19 -4.77 20.51
C LYS A 5 10.61 -3.65 19.65
N ILE A 6 11.26 -2.48 19.63
CA ILE A 6 10.86 -1.32 18.82
C ILE A 6 10.88 -1.69 17.33
N ALA A 7 11.96 -2.31 16.85
CA ALA A 7 12.06 -2.77 15.46
C ALA A 7 10.89 -3.70 15.08
N ARG A 8 10.54 -4.65 15.95
CA ARG A 8 9.41 -5.58 15.69
C ARG A 8 8.05 -4.85 15.63
N ILE A 9 7.82 -3.88 16.50
CA ILE A 9 6.59 -3.07 16.50
C ILE A 9 6.50 -2.27 15.19
N VAL A 10 7.56 -1.54 14.83
CA VAL A 10 7.60 -0.72 13.61
C VAL A 10 7.41 -1.60 12.37
N HIS A 11 8.03 -2.78 12.34
CA HIS A 11 7.84 -3.75 11.26
C HIS A 11 6.39 -4.21 11.13
N THR A 12 5.76 -4.54 12.26
CA THR A 12 4.35 -4.96 12.29
C THR A 12 3.43 -3.83 11.81
N CYS A 13 3.66 -2.61 12.27
CA CYS A 13 2.92 -1.43 11.80
C CYS A 13 3.08 -1.21 10.29
N GLY A 14 4.29 -1.36 9.76
CA GLY A 14 4.55 -1.27 8.31
C GLY A 14 3.79 -2.32 7.51
N LEU A 15 3.79 -3.58 7.96
CA LEU A 15 3.03 -4.66 7.32
C LEU A 15 1.52 -4.39 7.36
N VAL A 16 0.98 -4.05 8.52
CA VAL A 16 -0.45 -3.74 8.69
C VAL A 16 -0.84 -2.61 7.75
N TYR A 17 -0.03 -1.56 7.66
CA TYR A 17 -0.27 -0.45 6.76
C TYR A 17 -0.29 -0.89 5.28
N CYS A 18 0.67 -1.70 4.84
CA CYS A 18 0.70 -2.23 3.47
C CYS A 18 -0.56 -3.05 3.16
N TYR A 19 -1.03 -3.89 4.09
CA TYR A 19 -2.26 -4.66 3.91
C TYR A 19 -3.50 -3.76 3.84
N LEU A 20 -3.57 -2.72 4.68
CA LEU A 20 -4.66 -1.73 4.61
C LEU A 20 -4.64 -0.96 3.28
N ALA A 21 -3.47 -0.52 2.81
CA ALA A 21 -3.32 0.15 1.52
C ALA A 21 -3.79 -0.74 0.37
N LEU A 22 -3.39 -2.02 0.36
CA LEU A 22 -3.86 -3.00 -0.62
C LEU A 22 -5.38 -3.17 -0.56
N GLY A 23 -5.95 -3.27 0.63
CA GLY A 23 -7.40 -3.37 0.84
C GLY A 23 -8.15 -2.14 0.29
N VAL A 24 -7.66 -0.93 0.56
CA VAL A 24 -8.25 0.31 0.05
C VAL A 24 -8.19 0.37 -1.48
N ILE A 25 -7.06 -0.02 -2.08
CA ILE A 25 -6.92 -0.05 -3.55
C ILE A 25 -7.91 -1.06 -4.15
N ALA A 26 -7.99 -2.27 -3.60
CA ALA A 26 -8.91 -3.30 -4.06
C ALA A 26 -10.38 -2.86 -3.95
N LEU A 27 -10.76 -2.24 -2.83
CA LEU A 27 -12.10 -1.69 -2.64
C LEU A 27 -12.39 -0.53 -3.61
N GLY A 28 -11.40 0.34 -3.87
CA GLY A 28 -11.51 1.40 -4.86
C GLY A 28 -11.79 0.86 -6.27
N TYR A 29 -11.06 -0.18 -6.68
CA TYR A 29 -11.29 -0.87 -7.95
C TYR A 29 -12.65 -1.57 -8.02
N LEU A 30 -13.06 -2.24 -6.95
CA LEU A 30 -14.38 -2.85 -6.87
C LEU A 30 -15.50 -1.79 -6.98
N GLY A 31 -15.33 -0.65 -6.32
CA GLY A 31 -16.26 0.48 -6.41
C GLY A 31 -16.37 1.05 -7.82
N ILE A 32 -15.24 1.23 -8.51
CA ILE A 32 -15.22 1.64 -9.92
C ILE A 32 -15.95 0.61 -10.79
N LEU A 33 -15.66 -0.67 -10.58
CA LEU A 33 -16.27 -1.74 -11.36
C LEU A 33 -17.80 -1.79 -11.21
N ILE A 34 -18.30 -1.64 -9.99
CA ILE A 34 -19.74 -1.70 -9.67
C ILE A 34 -20.48 -0.43 -10.15
N ILE A 35 -19.89 0.75 -9.95
CA ILE A 35 -20.59 2.03 -10.17
C ILE A 35 -20.37 2.56 -11.60
N GLN A 36 -19.15 2.45 -12.13
CA GLN A 36 -18.74 3.02 -13.42
C GLN A 36 -18.64 1.95 -14.53
N GLY A 37 -18.68 0.67 -14.17
CA GLY A 37 -18.68 -0.46 -15.09
C GLY A 37 -17.29 -0.93 -15.53
N TRP A 38 -17.27 -2.01 -16.31
CA TRP A 38 -16.06 -2.72 -16.72
C TRP A 38 -15.08 -1.87 -17.53
N TRP A 39 -15.57 -1.06 -18.48
CA TRP A 39 -14.70 -0.27 -19.36
C TRP A 39 -13.88 0.76 -18.60
N LYS A 40 -14.47 1.41 -17.60
CA LYS A 40 -13.76 2.40 -16.78
C LYS A 40 -12.77 1.73 -15.83
N PHE A 41 -13.12 0.56 -15.30
CA PHE A 41 -12.19 -0.26 -14.53
C PHE A 41 -10.94 -0.61 -15.36
N VAL A 42 -11.10 -1.08 -16.60
CA VAL A 42 -9.94 -1.41 -17.48
C VAL A 42 -9.09 -0.18 -17.78
N GLU A 43 -9.70 0.99 -17.99
CA GLU A 43 -8.96 2.25 -18.21
C GLU A 43 -8.14 2.66 -16.98
N ILE A 44 -8.70 2.51 -15.77
CA ILE A 44 -8.03 2.88 -14.52
C ILE A 44 -6.97 1.84 -14.14
N ALA A 45 -7.29 0.56 -14.23
CA ALA A 45 -6.37 -0.55 -13.96
C ALA A 45 -5.32 -0.74 -15.07
N SER A 46 -5.41 0.04 -16.16
CA SER A 46 -4.42 0.02 -17.23
C SER A 46 -3.03 0.37 -16.68
N PRO A 47 -1.98 -0.42 -17.02
CA PRO A 47 -0.62 -0.08 -16.65
C PRO A 47 -0.14 1.23 -17.31
N TRP A 48 -0.85 1.73 -18.32
CA TRP A 48 -0.57 3.01 -18.98
C TRP A 48 -1.15 4.21 -18.23
N ASN A 49 -2.02 3.99 -17.23
CA ASN A 49 -2.57 5.05 -16.41
C ASN A 49 -1.55 5.48 -15.34
N MET A 50 -0.65 6.38 -15.73
CA MET A 50 0.41 6.88 -14.85
C MET A 50 -0.12 7.45 -13.54
N TRP A 51 -1.28 8.11 -13.55
CA TRP A 51 -1.84 8.71 -12.35
C TRP A 51 -2.27 7.68 -11.32
N ASN A 52 -2.95 6.63 -11.76
CA ASN A 52 -3.31 5.50 -10.90
C ASN A 52 -2.06 4.76 -10.39
N ASN A 53 -1.06 4.53 -11.25
CA ASN A 53 0.19 3.89 -10.81
C ASN A 53 0.94 4.70 -9.75
N ILE A 54 1.06 6.03 -9.94
CA ILE A 54 1.67 6.93 -8.95
C ILE A 54 0.87 6.89 -7.65
N ALA A 55 -0.47 6.93 -7.73
CA ALA A 55 -1.33 6.85 -6.55
C ALA A 55 -1.12 5.55 -5.76
N ILE A 56 -0.99 4.41 -6.44
CA ILE A 56 -0.68 3.12 -5.81
C ILE A 56 0.68 3.17 -5.11
N ILE A 57 1.73 3.64 -5.80
CA ILE A 57 3.07 3.74 -5.22
C ILE A 57 3.05 4.63 -3.97
N LEU A 58 2.38 5.78 -4.04
CA LEU A 58 2.24 6.69 -2.91
C LEU A 58 1.46 6.05 -1.77
N ALA A 59 0.40 5.27 -2.06
CA ALA A 59 -0.38 4.57 -1.05
C ALA A 59 0.45 3.51 -0.30
N PHE A 60 1.39 2.83 -0.96
CA PHE A 60 2.29 1.87 -0.29
C PHE A 60 3.50 2.53 0.39
N SER A 61 3.90 3.74 -0.03
CA SER A 61 5.16 4.36 0.39
C SER A 61 5.36 4.48 1.91
N PRO A 62 4.36 4.83 2.75
CA PRO A 62 4.57 4.94 4.19
C PRO A 62 4.79 3.58 4.86
N GLY A 63 4.06 2.54 4.40
CA GLY A 63 4.22 1.18 4.91
C GLY A 63 5.60 0.61 4.59
N LEU A 64 6.04 0.78 3.34
CA LEU A 64 7.38 0.38 2.91
C LEU A 64 8.48 1.15 3.65
N PHE A 65 8.29 2.45 3.89
CA PHE A 65 9.22 3.25 4.67
C PHE A 65 9.35 2.76 6.12
N LEU A 66 8.24 2.39 6.77
CA LEU A 66 8.26 1.82 8.12
C LEU A 66 9.00 0.48 8.16
N LEU A 67 8.80 -0.38 7.15
CA LEU A 67 9.52 -1.65 7.05
C LEU A 67 11.03 -1.43 6.91
N TRP A 68 11.44 -0.53 6.02
CA TRP A 68 12.84 -0.14 5.86
C TRP A 68 13.44 0.44 7.15
N LEU A 69 12.68 1.28 7.86
CA LEU A 69 13.12 1.85 9.13
C LEU A 69 13.28 0.77 10.21
N ALA A 70 12.36 -0.21 10.26
CA ALA A 70 12.44 -1.33 11.18
C ALA A 70 13.70 -2.17 10.96
N GLU A 71 14.07 -2.45 9.70
CA GLU A 71 15.32 -3.15 9.36
C GLU A 71 16.54 -2.36 9.82
N LYS A 72 16.52 -1.04 9.66
CA LYS A 72 17.62 -0.16 10.06
C LYS A 72 17.79 -0.06 11.58
N ILE A 73 16.69 -0.15 12.34
CA ILE A 73 16.71 -0.15 13.82
C ILE A 73 17.09 -1.54 14.37
N GLY A 74 16.74 -2.61 13.64
CA GLY A 74 17.00 -3.99 14.03
C GLY A 74 18.44 -4.45 13.81
N LYS A 75 19.19 -3.79 12.91
CA LYS A 75 20.64 -3.92 12.76
C LYS A 75 21.37 -3.20 13.90
#